data_AF-A0A0D3VFI8-F1
#
_entry.id   AF-A0A0D3VFI8-F1
#
_cell.length_a   1.000
_cell.length_b   1.000
_cell.length_c   1.000
_cell.angle_alpha   90.00
_cell.angle_beta   90.00
_cell.angle_gamma   90.00
#
_symmetry.space_group_name_H-M   'P 1'
#
loop_
_entity.id
_entity.type
_entity.pdbx_description
1 polymer ?
#
loop_
_entity_poly.entity_id
_entity_poly.type
_entity_poly.pdbx_seq_one_letter_code
_entity_poly.pdbx_strand_id
1 'polypeptide(L)'
;MKQKVMRDAWMVTKKDLKSERFMILWSIIFMVYTGGATGTLIESGLSHQDMEQFFSPFVDSMMLMLIPMLGFYFSRKSFKYLTEDSYTQMLAYFRTLPIAPNVIMRARHIQLGIAFILNSIVFFTVIYVSSYHIRLQLSILPYMAFALIWIGYSIAINGLYIYLEFLCNGKKYFWMTMFLMLITVIVGLGIHFMGVNILELTLDSAKAYGFGSPFMWAALIGGVVTLVLCGKLTLHKLQMRDLV
;
A
#
# COMPACT_ATOMS: atom_id res chain seq x y z
N MET A 1 18.44 -10.34 -22.73
CA MET A 1 18.77 -9.98 -21.33
C MET A 1 17.54 -9.71 -20.45
N LYS A 2 16.57 -8.85 -20.84
CA LYS A 2 15.39 -8.51 -20.03
C LYS A 2 14.49 -9.69 -19.61
N GLN A 3 14.31 -10.71 -20.47
CA GLN A 3 13.52 -11.91 -20.16
C GLN A 3 14.15 -12.79 -19.08
N LYS A 4 15.48 -12.95 -19.09
CA LYS A 4 16.21 -13.73 -18.08
C LYS A 4 16.04 -13.10 -16.68
N VAL A 5 16.18 -11.78 -16.59
CA VAL A 5 15.96 -11.02 -15.35
C VAL A 5 14.54 -11.20 -14.80
N MET A 6 13.51 -11.19 -15.66
CA MET A 6 12.12 -11.37 -15.21
C MET A 6 11.86 -12.80 -14.71
N ARG A 7 12.37 -13.80 -15.42
CA ARG A 7 12.24 -15.20 -15.03
C ARG A 7 12.92 -15.48 -13.69
N ASP A 8 14.13 -14.97 -13.51
CA ASP A 8 14.90 -15.17 -12.29
C ASP A 8 14.23 -14.44 -11.11
N ALA A 9 13.69 -13.24 -11.33
CA ALA A 9 12.91 -12.50 -10.32
C ALA A 9 11.66 -13.27 -9.89
N TRP A 10 10.92 -13.85 -10.84
CA TRP A 10 9.75 -14.69 -10.55
C TRP A 10 10.12 -15.93 -9.72
N MET A 11 11.25 -16.58 -10.01
CA MET A 11 11.71 -17.74 -9.23
C MET A 11 12.02 -17.37 -7.78
N VAL A 12 12.66 -16.21 -7.55
CA VAL A 12 12.93 -15.68 -6.21
C VAL A 12 11.61 -15.43 -5.47
N THR A 13 10.69 -14.70 -6.08
CA THR A 13 9.37 -14.41 -5.49
C THR A 13 8.61 -15.68 -5.16
N LYS A 14 8.59 -16.68 -6.06
CA LYS A 14 7.89 -17.95 -5.83
C LYS A 14 8.48 -18.74 -4.65
N LYS A 15 9.80 -18.72 -4.48
CA LYS A 15 10.47 -19.38 -3.35
C LYS A 15 10.09 -18.70 -2.03
N ASP A 16 10.13 -17.37 -1.98
CA ASP A 16 9.74 -16.59 -0.81
C ASP A 16 8.27 -16.84 -0.44
N LEU A 17 7.36 -16.77 -1.43
CA LEU A 17 5.92 -16.99 -1.23
C LEU A 17 5.61 -18.41 -0.72
N LYS A 18 6.35 -19.42 -1.19
CA LYS A 18 6.20 -20.81 -0.72
C LYS A 18 6.69 -20.98 0.72
N SER A 19 7.73 -20.26 1.12
CA SER A 19 8.26 -20.30 2.48
C SER A 19 7.34 -19.61 3.50
N GLU A 20 6.56 -18.62 3.06
CA GLU A 20 5.76 -17.76 3.95
C GLU A 20 4.24 -17.94 3.82
N ARG A 21 3.78 -19.09 3.32
CA ARG A 21 2.35 -19.39 3.08
C ARG A 21 1.43 -19.09 4.27
N PHE A 22 1.86 -19.42 5.49
CA PHE A 22 1.08 -19.14 6.69
C PHE A 22 0.91 -17.65 6.98
N MET A 23 1.88 -16.82 6.60
CA MET A 23 1.83 -15.38 6.85
C MET A 23 0.98 -14.64 5.81
N ILE A 24 0.88 -15.19 4.61
CA ILE A 24 -0.11 -14.74 3.61
C ILE A 24 -1.52 -14.95 4.15
N LEU A 25 -1.79 -16.11 4.76
CA LEU A 25 -3.09 -16.40 5.38
C LEU A 25 -3.41 -15.41 6.51
N TRP A 26 -2.42 -15.10 7.37
CA TRP A 26 -2.56 -14.04 8.37
C TRP A 26 -2.82 -12.66 7.76
N SER A 27 -2.20 -12.35 6.63
CA SER A 27 -2.43 -11.09 5.92
C SER A 27 -3.87 -10.99 5.43
N ILE A 28 -4.42 -12.08 4.88
CA ILE A 28 -5.83 -12.14 4.46
C ILE A 28 -6.77 -11.94 5.65
N ILE A 29 -6.55 -12.64 6.77
CA ILE A 29 -7.36 -12.49 8.00
C ILE A 29 -7.32 -11.03 8.47
N PHE A 30 -6.15 -10.42 8.47
CA PHE A 30 -5.98 -9.02 8.85
C PHE A 30 -6.71 -8.06 7.89
N MET A 31 -6.68 -8.31 6.57
CA MET A 31 -7.42 -7.52 5.59
C MET A 31 -8.94 -7.68 5.74
N VAL A 32 -9.42 -8.87 6.10
CA VAL A 32 -10.85 -9.08 6.43
C VAL A 32 -11.24 -8.29 7.67
N TYR A 33 -10.45 -8.38 8.74
CA TYR A 33 -10.72 -7.67 9.99
C TYR A 33 -10.70 -6.15 9.78
N THR A 34 -9.64 -5.63 9.18
CA THR A 34 -9.47 -4.18 8.95
C THR A 34 -10.46 -3.64 7.92
N GLY A 35 -10.75 -4.39 6.85
CA GLY A 35 -11.79 -4.04 5.89
C GLY A 35 -13.18 -4.01 6.51
N GLY A 36 -13.49 -4.99 7.38
CA GLY A 36 -14.76 -5.03 8.12
C GLY A 36 -14.89 -3.85 9.08
N ALA A 37 -13.86 -3.58 9.88
CA ALA A 37 -13.83 -2.43 10.79
C ALA A 37 -13.96 -1.10 10.05
N THR A 38 -13.24 -0.95 8.92
CA THR A 38 -13.35 0.24 8.05
C THR A 38 -14.74 0.37 7.46
N GLY A 39 -15.32 -0.70 6.94
CA GLY A 39 -16.67 -0.70 6.38
C GLY A 39 -17.73 -0.32 7.41
N THR A 40 -17.64 -0.84 8.64
CA THR A 40 -18.56 -0.45 9.73
C THR A 40 -18.38 1.00 10.16
N LEU A 41 -17.15 1.51 10.13
CA LEU A 41 -16.89 2.91 10.48
C LEU A 41 -17.41 3.88 9.39
N ILE A 42 -17.25 3.51 8.11
CA ILE A 42 -17.84 4.26 7.01
C ILE A 42 -19.37 4.25 7.13
N GLU A 43 -19.98 3.10 7.46
CA GLU A 43 -21.42 3.01 7.69
C GLU A 43 -21.89 3.93 8.82
N SER A 44 -21.19 3.96 9.95
CA SER A 44 -21.53 4.85 11.06
C SER A 44 -21.37 6.33 10.69
N GLY A 45 -20.36 6.66 9.89
CA GLY A 45 -20.12 8.03 9.42
C GLY A 45 -21.18 8.52 8.42
N LEU A 46 -21.67 7.63 7.55
CA LEU A 46 -22.68 7.97 6.53
C LEU A 46 -24.13 7.95 7.03
N SER A 47 -24.40 7.25 8.15
CA SER A 47 -25.77 7.06 8.66
C SER A 47 -26.22 8.16 9.63
N HIS A 48 -25.30 8.82 10.33
CA HIS A 48 -25.61 9.77 11.41
C HIS A 48 -25.14 11.18 11.04
N GLN A 49 -26.03 11.99 10.45
CA GLN A 49 -25.74 13.40 10.06
C GLN A 49 -25.19 14.24 11.21
N ASP A 50 -25.62 14.00 12.45
CA ASP A 50 -25.16 14.76 13.64
C ASP A 50 -23.75 14.35 14.12
N MET A 51 -23.22 13.20 13.68
CA MET A 51 -21.90 12.69 14.04
C MET A 51 -20.87 12.78 12.90
N GLU A 52 -21.26 13.33 11.75
CA GLU A 52 -20.39 13.47 10.57
C GLU A 52 -19.09 14.21 10.90
N GLN A 53 -19.14 15.27 11.72
CA GLN A 53 -17.95 16.09 12.03
C GLN A 53 -16.85 15.33 12.79
N PHE A 54 -17.19 14.38 13.66
CA PHE A 54 -16.19 13.63 14.45
C PHE A 54 -15.73 12.35 13.74
N PHE A 55 -16.62 11.66 13.03
CA PHE A 55 -16.27 10.41 12.37
C PHE A 55 -15.58 10.61 11.01
N SER A 56 -15.89 11.69 10.30
CA SER A 56 -15.24 12.08 9.04
C SER A 56 -13.70 12.03 9.09
N PRO A 57 -13.01 12.79 9.97
CA PRO A 57 -11.54 12.82 9.98
C PRO A 57 -10.94 11.50 10.50
N PHE A 58 -11.67 10.79 11.35
CA PHE A 58 -11.23 9.50 11.86
C PHE A 58 -11.23 8.43 10.76
N VAL A 59 -12.29 8.36 9.95
CA VAL A 59 -12.37 7.43 8.83
C VAL A 59 -11.32 7.76 7.76
N ASP A 60 -11.15 9.04 7.42
CA ASP A 60 -10.13 9.49 6.46
C ASP A 60 -8.71 9.12 6.91
N SER A 61 -8.36 9.44 8.17
CA SER A 61 -7.04 9.12 8.72
C SER A 61 -6.81 7.61 8.81
N MET A 62 -7.84 6.83 9.17
CA MET A 62 -7.74 5.37 9.22
C MET A 62 -7.55 4.78 7.81
N MET A 63 -8.28 5.25 6.80
CA MET A 63 -8.08 4.84 5.41
C MET A 63 -6.68 5.20 4.91
N LEU A 64 -6.22 6.43 5.13
CA LEU A 64 -4.87 6.87 4.75
C LEU A 64 -3.75 6.02 5.37
N MET A 65 -3.96 5.51 6.58
CA MET A 65 -3.01 4.66 7.30
C MET A 65 -3.07 3.18 6.85
N LEU A 66 -4.27 2.63 6.66
CA LEU A 66 -4.47 1.22 6.33
C LEU A 66 -4.20 0.92 4.86
N ILE A 67 -4.50 1.85 3.96
CA ILE A 67 -4.40 1.60 2.52
C ILE A 67 -2.98 1.28 2.04
N PRO A 68 -1.91 1.93 2.54
CA PRO A 68 -0.54 1.51 2.25
C PRO A 68 -0.25 0.05 2.64
N MET A 69 -0.95 -0.52 3.63
CA MET A 69 -0.79 -1.92 4.03
C MET A 69 -1.22 -2.91 2.94
N LEU A 70 -2.02 -2.50 1.95
CA LEU A 70 -2.40 -3.34 0.81
C LEU A 70 -1.17 -3.84 0.03
N GLY A 71 -0.09 -3.06 0.00
CA GLY A 71 1.15 -3.43 -0.67
C GLY A 71 2.05 -4.41 0.11
N PHE A 72 1.69 -4.77 1.33
CA PHE A 72 2.49 -5.65 2.18
C PHE A 72 1.76 -6.96 2.49
N TYR A 73 2.55 -8.04 2.57
CA TYR A 73 2.17 -9.23 3.33
C TYR A 73 3.00 -9.27 4.60
N PHE A 74 2.42 -9.84 5.66
CA PHE A 74 3.19 -10.20 6.82
C PHE A 74 4.28 -11.19 6.41
N SER A 75 5.52 -10.90 6.81
CA SER A 75 6.69 -11.76 6.56
C SER A 75 7.50 -11.91 7.85
N ARG A 76 8.27 -13.00 8.00
CA ARG A 76 9.12 -13.18 9.19
C ARG A 76 10.18 -12.09 9.25
N LYS A 77 10.65 -11.65 8.08
CA LYS A 77 11.59 -10.54 7.90
C LYS A 77 10.98 -9.22 8.40
N SER A 78 9.70 -8.98 8.11
CA SER A 78 8.96 -7.81 8.59
C SER A 78 8.78 -7.78 10.11
N PHE A 79 8.84 -8.91 10.83
CA PHE A 79 8.76 -8.89 12.29
C PHE A 79 10.13 -8.80 12.97
N LYS A 80 11.20 -9.16 12.25
CA LYS A 80 12.57 -9.20 12.79
C LYS A 80 13.41 -7.96 12.49
N TYR A 81 12.98 -7.04 11.61
CA TYR A 81 13.80 -5.85 11.27
C TYR A 81 14.07 -4.88 12.44
N LEU A 82 13.28 -4.97 13.52
CA LEU A 82 13.47 -4.18 14.73
C LEU A 82 14.59 -4.74 15.63
N THR A 83 14.77 -6.06 15.64
CA THR A 83 15.74 -6.77 16.49
C THR A 83 17.00 -7.15 15.75
N GLU A 84 16.90 -7.47 14.46
CA GLU A 84 17.99 -7.84 13.57
C GLU A 84 18.06 -6.81 12.43
N ASP A 85 19.24 -6.46 11.93
CA ASP A 85 19.36 -5.60 10.75
C ASP A 85 19.03 -6.40 9.47
N SER A 86 17.80 -6.91 9.39
CA SER A 86 17.35 -7.89 8.41
C SER A 86 17.49 -7.39 6.97
N TYR A 87 17.31 -6.08 6.74
CA TYR A 87 17.47 -5.48 5.41
C TYR A 87 18.94 -5.38 4.99
N THR A 88 19.85 -5.02 5.90
CA THR A 88 21.30 -5.02 5.63
C THR A 88 21.83 -6.45 5.44
N GLN A 89 21.37 -7.41 6.25
CA GLN A 89 21.73 -8.83 6.08
C GLN A 89 21.21 -9.40 4.77
N MET A 90 19.97 -9.03 4.37
CA MET A 90 19.41 -9.41 3.07
C MET A 90 20.26 -8.86 1.93
N LEU A 91 20.68 -7.59 2.00
CA LEU A 91 21.56 -6.97 1.01
C LEU A 91 22.94 -7.63 0.94
N ALA A 92 23.54 -7.96 2.09
CA ALA A 92 24.80 -8.69 2.15
C ALA A 92 24.67 -10.10 1.53
N TYR A 93 23.60 -10.83 1.87
CA TYR A 93 23.30 -12.14 1.28
C TYR A 93 23.07 -12.06 -0.23
N PHE A 94 22.39 -11.01 -0.70
CA PHE A 94 22.19 -10.83 -2.13
C PHE A 94 23.46 -10.45 -2.90
N ARG A 95 24.47 -9.87 -2.24
CA ARG A 95 25.79 -9.64 -2.86
C ARG A 95 26.64 -10.90 -2.96
N THR A 96 26.42 -11.90 -2.11
CA THR A 96 27.15 -13.18 -2.22
C THR A 96 26.57 -14.10 -3.29
N LEU A 97 25.33 -13.85 -3.73
CA LEU A 97 24.71 -14.54 -4.84
C LEU A 97 25.06 -13.86 -6.18
N PRO A 98 25.23 -14.62 -7.28
CA PRO A 98 25.46 -14.08 -8.62
C PRO A 98 24.15 -13.53 -9.24
N ILE A 99 23.45 -12.68 -8.48
CA ILE A 99 22.15 -12.11 -8.84
C ILE A 99 22.32 -10.60 -9.03
N ALA A 100 21.94 -10.09 -10.21
CA ALA A 100 22.01 -8.66 -10.47
C ALA A 100 21.02 -7.88 -9.58
N PRO A 101 21.37 -6.67 -9.09
CA PRO A 101 20.48 -5.82 -8.30
C PRO A 101 19.11 -5.55 -8.96
N ASN A 102 19.10 -5.50 -10.30
CA ASN A 102 17.90 -5.38 -11.12
C ASN A 102 16.90 -6.53 -10.89
N VAL A 103 17.37 -7.76 -10.65
CA VAL A 103 16.53 -8.93 -10.40
C VAL A 103 15.83 -8.81 -9.05
N ILE A 104 16.55 -8.36 -8.02
CA ILE A 104 16.04 -8.19 -6.65
C ILE A 104 14.96 -7.11 -6.63
N MET A 105 15.23 -5.95 -7.23
CA MET A 105 14.24 -4.89 -7.34
C MET A 105 12.99 -5.38 -8.06
N ARG A 106 13.12 -6.10 -9.17
CA ARG A 106 11.94 -6.65 -9.88
C ARG A 106 11.20 -7.70 -9.07
N ALA A 107 11.90 -8.58 -8.35
CA ALA A 107 11.26 -9.55 -7.47
C ALA A 107 10.42 -8.84 -6.39
N ARG A 108 10.92 -7.72 -5.85
CA ARG A 108 10.17 -6.90 -4.89
C ARG A 108 8.95 -6.22 -5.51
N HIS A 109 9.04 -5.71 -6.73
CA HIS A 109 7.87 -5.15 -7.44
C HIS A 109 6.82 -6.22 -7.77
N ILE A 110 7.24 -7.44 -8.10
CA ILE A 110 6.32 -8.58 -8.31
C ILE A 110 5.64 -8.95 -6.99
N GLN A 111 6.39 -9.02 -5.89
CA GLN A 111 5.86 -9.26 -4.55
C GLN A 111 4.82 -8.19 -4.16
N LEU A 112 5.14 -6.92 -4.40
CA LEU A 112 4.22 -5.80 -4.21
C LEU A 112 2.93 -5.98 -5.02
N GLY A 113 3.04 -6.32 -6.31
CA GLY A 113 1.88 -6.55 -7.18
C GLY A 113 0.99 -7.70 -6.73
N ILE A 114 1.58 -8.83 -6.31
CA ILE A 114 0.82 -9.97 -5.77
C ILE A 114 0.09 -9.57 -4.48
N ALA A 115 0.80 -8.90 -3.56
CA ALA A 115 0.21 -8.41 -2.30
C ALA A 115 -0.97 -7.48 -2.57
N PHE A 116 -0.78 -6.51 -3.47
CA PHE A 116 -1.83 -5.57 -3.86
C PHE A 116 -3.06 -6.26 -4.38
N ILE A 117 -2.92 -7.18 -5.34
CA ILE A 117 -4.07 -7.87 -5.94
C ILE A 117 -4.84 -8.65 -4.87
N LEU A 118 -4.14 -9.45 -4.06
CA LEU A 118 -4.78 -10.27 -3.04
C LEU A 118 -5.45 -9.43 -1.95
N ASN A 119 -4.70 -8.47 -1.38
CA ASN A 119 -5.19 -7.67 -0.26
C ASN A 119 -6.29 -6.71 -0.70
N SER A 120 -6.16 -6.06 -1.88
CA SER A 120 -7.17 -5.10 -2.34
C SER A 120 -8.49 -5.79 -2.64
N ILE A 121 -8.46 -6.96 -3.29
CA ILE A 121 -9.69 -7.72 -3.55
C ILE A 121 -10.39 -8.04 -2.23
N VAL A 122 -9.67 -8.57 -1.24
CA VAL A 122 -10.26 -8.92 0.07
C VAL A 122 -10.76 -7.67 0.79
N PHE A 123 -9.93 -6.65 0.93
CA PHE A 123 -10.22 -5.43 1.70
C PHE A 123 -11.45 -4.68 1.15
N PHE A 124 -11.46 -4.38 -0.15
CA PHE A 124 -12.59 -3.66 -0.76
C PHE A 124 -13.85 -4.54 -0.83
N THR A 125 -13.74 -5.84 -1.10
CA THR A 125 -14.92 -6.72 -1.06
C THR A 125 -15.57 -6.72 0.32
N VAL A 126 -14.78 -6.79 1.38
CA VAL A 126 -15.30 -6.75 2.75
C VAL A 126 -15.93 -5.39 3.08
N ILE A 127 -15.29 -4.26 2.70
CA ILE A 127 -15.89 -2.93 2.87
C ILE A 127 -17.26 -2.84 2.19
N TYR A 128 -17.37 -3.30 0.94
CA TYR A 128 -18.62 -3.28 0.19
C TYR A 128 -19.73 -4.12 0.84
N VAL A 129 -19.37 -5.28 1.41
CA VAL A 129 -20.32 -6.16 2.11
C VAL A 129 -20.70 -5.63 3.49
N SER A 130 -19.79 -4.93 4.18
CA SER A 130 -20.02 -4.41 5.53
C SER A 130 -20.79 -3.08 5.57
N SER A 131 -20.69 -2.22 4.57
CA SER A 131 -21.43 -0.95 4.52
C SER A 131 -22.65 -1.02 3.62
N TYR A 132 -23.84 -0.84 4.19
CA TYR A 132 -25.10 -0.79 3.46
C TYR A 132 -25.26 0.53 2.70
N HIS A 133 -24.85 1.66 3.29
CA HIS A 133 -24.90 2.96 2.62
C HIS A 133 -24.00 3.03 1.38
N ILE A 134 -22.81 2.41 1.39
CA ILE A 134 -21.99 2.29 0.16
C ILE A 134 -22.77 1.56 -0.94
N ARG A 135 -23.45 0.45 -0.62
CA ARG A 135 -24.22 -0.32 -1.61
C ARG A 135 -25.45 0.42 -2.14
N LEU A 136 -26.08 1.25 -1.31
CA LEU A 136 -27.20 2.08 -1.73
C LEU A 136 -26.75 3.23 -2.63
N GLN A 137 -25.61 3.85 -2.31
CA GLN A 137 -25.17 5.06 -2.97
C GLN A 137 -24.28 4.81 -4.20
N LEU A 138 -23.58 3.67 -4.27
CA LEU A 138 -22.72 3.31 -5.39
C LEU A 138 -23.13 1.97 -5.99
N SER A 139 -23.36 1.99 -7.31
CA SER A 139 -23.33 0.76 -8.10
C SER A 139 -21.90 0.22 -8.19
N ILE A 140 -21.77 -1.03 -8.67
CA ILE A 140 -20.51 -1.77 -8.69
C ILE A 140 -19.40 -1.05 -9.47
N LEU A 141 -19.74 -0.39 -10.59
CA LEU A 141 -18.74 0.31 -11.44
C LEU A 141 -18.12 1.52 -10.73
N PRO A 142 -18.90 2.50 -10.24
CA PRO A 142 -18.40 3.58 -9.40
C PRO A 142 -17.60 3.08 -8.19
N TYR A 143 -18.03 1.99 -7.56
CA TYR A 143 -17.30 1.40 -6.44
C TYR A 143 -15.90 0.90 -6.85
N MET A 144 -15.77 0.28 -8.02
CA MET A 144 -14.46 -0.11 -8.56
C MET A 144 -13.57 1.11 -8.83
N ALA A 145 -14.12 2.21 -9.34
CA ALA A 145 -13.38 3.45 -9.54
C ALA A 145 -12.90 4.05 -8.21
N PHE A 146 -13.74 4.03 -7.18
CA PHE A 146 -13.37 4.41 -5.81
C PHE A 146 -12.20 3.58 -5.29
N ALA A 147 -12.28 2.24 -5.41
CA ALA A 147 -11.19 1.35 -5.01
C ALA A 147 -9.87 1.65 -5.76
N LEU A 148 -9.95 1.95 -7.06
CA LEU A 148 -8.78 2.27 -7.88
C LEU A 148 -8.10 3.60 -7.49
N ILE A 149 -8.86 4.62 -7.08
CA ILE A 149 -8.29 5.89 -6.55
C ILE A 149 -7.37 5.58 -5.36
N TRP A 150 -7.90 4.82 -4.41
CA TRP A 150 -7.19 4.45 -3.18
C TRP A 150 -6.02 3.50 -3.43
N ILE A 151 -6.15 2.57 -4.38
CA ILE A 151 -5.02 1.75 -4.84
C ILE A 151 -3.90 2.62 -5.43
N GLY A 152 -4.23 3.64 -6.23
CA GLY A 152 -3.25 4.58 -6.77
C GLY A 152 -2.45 5.30 -5.69
N TYR A 153 -3.13 5.82 -4.67
CA TYR A 153 -2.50 6.40 -3.48
C TYR A 153 -1.58 5.39 -2.77
N SER A 154 -2.06 4.17 -2.55
CA SER A 154 -1.27 3.12 -1.90
C SER A 154 0.02 2.79 -2.67
N ILE A 155 -0.05 2.72 -4.00
CA ILE A 155 1.11 2.46 -4.87
C ILE A 155 2.16 3.57 -4.69
N ALA A 156 1.73 4.83 -4.60
CA ALA A 156 2.62 5.97 -4.38
C ALA A 156 3.41 5.81 -3.08
N ILE A 157 2.72 5.55 -1.97
CA ILE A 157 3.32 5.39 -0.65
C ILE A 157 4.24 4.14 -0.60
N ASN A 158 3.81 3.04 -1.20
CA ASN A 158 4.64 1.83 -1.28
C ASN A 158 5.93 2.05 -2.09
N GLY A 159 5.92 2.93 -3.09
CA GLY A 159 7.14 3.35 -3.79
C GLY A 159 8.16 3.98 -2.84
N LEU A 160 7.71 4.87 -1.94
CA LEU A 160 8.55 5.48 -0.92
C LEU A 160 9.05 4.46 0.10
N TYR A 161 8.20 3.52 0.52
CA TYR A 161 8.61 2.46 1.44
C TYR A 161 9.66 1.54 0.83
N ILE A 162 9.52 1.12 -0.44
CA ILE A 162 10.56 0.34 -1.12
C ILE A 162 11.87 1.14 -1.19
N TYR A 163 11.80 2.44 -1.45
CA TYR A 163 13.00 3.28 -1.43
C TYR A 163 13.70 3.26 -0.06
N LEU A 164 12.95 3.43 1.02
CA LEU A 164 13.50 3.37 2.38
C LEU A 164 14.01 1.96 2.75
N GLU A 165 13.32 0.91 2.31
CA GLU A 165 13.65 -0.50 2.59
C GLU A 165 15.07 -0.85 2.14
N PHE A 166 15.48 -0.37 0.97
CA PHE A 166 16.82 -0.64 0.42
C PHE A 166 17.88 0.38 0.85
N LEU A 167 17.49 1.55 1.36
CA LEU A 167 18.42 2.63 1.70
C LEU A 167 18.70 2.74 3.21
N CYS A 168 17.85 2.22 4.08
CA CYS A 168 17.98 2.39 5.52
C CYS A 168 18.18 1.05 6.23
N ASN A 169 18.94 1.07 7.34
CA ASN A 169 19.02 -0.06 8.27
C ASN A 169 17.67 -0.21 8.98
N GLY A 170 17.36 -1.41 9.50
CA GLY A 170 16.03 -1.75 10.04
C GLY A 170 15.45 -0.75 11.05
N LYS A 171 16.26 -0.22 11.96
CA LYS A 171 15.83 0.81 12.93
C LYS A 171 15.51 2.17 12.28
N LYS A 172 16.32 2.60 11.31
CA LYS A 172 16.08 3.86 10.58
C LYS A 172 14.83 3.74 9.70
N TYR A 173 14.64 2.57 9.08
CA TYR A 173 13.44 2.26 8.32
C TYR A 173 12.18 2.41 9.18
N PHE A 174 12.16 1.82 10.39
CA PHE A 174 11.04 1.94 11.32
C PHE A 174 10.66 3.40 11.62
N TRP A 175 11.64 4.20 12.07
CA TRP A 175 11.38 5.60 12.41
C TRP A 175 10.93 6.43 11.20
N MET A 176 11.52 6.19 10.03
CA MET A 176 11.09 6.84 8.79
C MET A 176 9.67 6.44 8.38
N THR A 177 9.29 5.17 8.55
CA THR A 177 7.92 4.71 8.26
C THR A 177 6.91 5.30 9.24
N MET A 178 7.24 5.39 10.53
CA MET A 178 6.41 6.05 11.54
C MET A 178 6.26 7.54 11.24
N PHE A 179 7.34 8.20 10.85
CA PHE A 179 7.31 9.61 10.45
C PHE A 179 6.47 9.84 9.19
N LEU A 180 6.58 8.97 8.18
CA LEU A 180 5.73 9.02 6.98
C LEU A 180 4.25 8.84 7.33
N MET A 181 3.92 7.87 8.18
CA MET A 181 2.54 7.69 8.65
C MET A 181 2.03 8.93 9.38
N LEU A 182 2.84 9.53 10.25
CA LEU A 182 2.48 10.76 10.95
C LEU A 182 2.21 11.90 9.96
N ILE A 183 3.06 12.07 8.94
CA ILE A 183 2.84 13.07 7.88
C ILE A 183 1.52 12.83 7.17
N THR A 184 1.21 11.57 6.79
CA THR A 184 -0.05 11.27 6.09
C THR A 184 -1.28 11.61 6.94
N VAL A 185 -1.22 11.38 8.25
CA VAL A 185 -2.31 11.75 9.17
C VAL A 185 -2.41 13.26 9.32
N ILE A 186 -1.29 13.97 9.48
CA ILE A 186 -1.28 15.44 9.57
C ILE A 186 -1.84 16.08 8.29
N VAL A 187 -1.47 15.58 7.12
CA VAL A 187 -2.00 16.04 5.84
C VAL A 187 -3.50 15.78 5.75
N GLY A 188 -3.96 14.58 6.14
CA GLY A 188 -5.39 14.26 6.18
C GLY A 188 -6.19 15.18 7.10
N LEU A 189 -5.69 15.42 8.32
CA LEU A 189 -6.30 16.36 9.26
C LEU A 189 -6.28 17.80 8.73
N GLY A 190 -5.19 18.22 8.09
CA GLY A 190 -5.08 19.54 7.47
C GLY A 190 -6.13 19.76 6.39
N ILE A 191 -6.35 18.77 5.52
CA ILE A 191 -7.40 18.81 4.48
C ILE A 191 -8.79 18.89 5.12
N HIS A 192 -9.01 18.13 6.19
CA HIS A 192 -10.27 18.19 6.94
C HIS A 192 -10.52 19.57 7.57
N PHE A 193 -9.51 20.22 8.14
CA PHE A 193 -9.63 21.60 8.66
C PHE A 193 -9.96 22.63 7.58
N MET A 194 -9.67 22.34 6.31
CA MET A 194 -10.10 23.16 5.17
C MET A 194 -11.55 22.90 4.76
N GLY A 195 -12.28 22.06 5.50
CA GLY A 195 -13.67 21.68 5.24
C GLY A 195 -13.84 20.61 4.18
N VAL A 196 -12.77 19.91 3.80
CA VAL A 196 -12.80 18.87 2.75
C VAL A 196 -12.69 17.48 3.38
N ASN A 197 -13.69 16.63 3.13
CA ASN A 197 -13.67 15.22 3.49
C ASN A 197 -13.12 14.40 2.30
N ILE A 198 -12.01 13.68 2.50
CA ILE A 198 -11.30 12.97 1.42
C ILE A 198 -12.14 11.78 0.94
N LEU A 199 -12.75 11.04 1.86
CA LEU A 199 -13.61 9.93 1.54
C LEU A 199 -14.84 10.39 0.75
N GLU A 200 -15.50 11.47 1.19
CA GLU A 200 -16.66 12.01 0.47
C GLU A 200 -16.27 12.52 -0.93
N LEU A 201 -15.18 13.28 -1.03
CA LEU A 201 -14.66 13.76 -2.31
C LEU A 201 -14.36 12.62 -3.29
N THR A 202 -13.77 11.53 -2.79
CA THR A 202 -13.44 10.35 -3.61
C THR A 202 -14.68 9.53 -3.98
N LEU A 203 -15.67 9.41 -3.07
CA LEU A 203 -16.96 8.78 -3.38
C LEU A 203 -17.74 9.57 -4.42
N ASP A 204 -17.85 10.88 -4.29
CA ASP A 204 -18.61 11.73 -5.21
C ASP A 204 -17.97 11.79 -6.58
N SER A 205 -16.64 11.89 -6.63
CA SER A 205 -15.89 11.80 -7.88
C SER A 205 -16.11 10.45 -8.59
N ALA A 206 -16.15 9.35 -7.82
CA ALA A 206 -16.38 8.02 -8.36
C ALA A 206 -17.83 7.83 -8.80
N LYS A 207 -18.82 8.38 -8.08
CA LYS A 207 -20.24 8.38 -8.47
C LYS A 207 -20.48 9.18 -9.74
N ALA A 208 -19.90 10.37 -9.86
CA ALA A 208 -20.15 11.28 -10.98
C ALA A 208 -19.55 10.79 -12.29
N TYR A 209 -18.33 10.24 -12.26
CA TYR A 209 -17.57 9.92 -13.49
C TYR A 209 -17.22 8.44 -13.67
N GLY A 210 -17.39 7.59 -12.65
CA GLY A 210 -16.95 6.19 -12.69
C GLY A 210 -15.48 6.05 -13.08
N PHE A 211 -15.18 5.19 -14.06
CA PHE A 211 -13.82 5.04 -14.61
C PHE A 211 -13.30 6.25 -15.39
N GLY A 212 -14.17 7.21 -15.73
CA GLY A 212 -13.77 8.49 -16.33
C GLY A 212 -13.25 9.49 -15.30
N SER A 213 -13.26 9.17 -14.00
CA SER A 213 -12.86 10.08 -12.93
C SER A 213 -11.42 10.57 -13.13
N PRO A 214 -11.20 11.89 -13.29
CA PRO A 214 -9.85 12.46 -13.39
C PRO A 214 -9.00 12.13 -12.16
N PHE A 215 -9.62 12.08 -10.97
CA PHE A 215 -8.95 11.72 -9.72
C PHE A 215 -8.41 10.29 -9.73
N MET A 216 -9.15 9.35 -10.31
CA MET A 216 -8.70 7.96 -10.43
C MET A 216 -7.43 7.85 -11.27
N TRP A 217 -7.45 8.47 -12.46
CA TRP A 217 -6.29 8.44 -13.36
C TRP A 217 -5.10 9.22 -12.78
N ALA A 218 -5.35 10.37 -12.15
CA ALA A 218 -4.31 11.13 -11.47
C ALA A 218 -3.63 10.31 -10.36
N ALA A 219 -4.42 9.62 -9.52
CA ALA A 219 -3.90 8.78 -8.45
C ALA A 219 -3.12 7.57 -8.99
N LEU A 220 -3.64 6.89 -10.01
CA LEU A 220 -2.97 5.72 -10.61
C LEU A 220 -1.67 6.11 -11.34
N ILE A 221 -1.73 7.14 -12.19
CA ILE A 221 -0.55 7.63 -12.92
C ILE A 221 0.48 8.16 -11.93
N GLY A 222 0.06 8.99 -10.96
CA GLY A 222 0.92 9.51 -9.90
C GLY A 222 1.57 8.41 -9.08
N GLY A 223 0.80 7.37 -8.71
CA GLY A 223 1.31 6.20 -8.01
C GLY A 223 2.37 5.43 -8.80
N VAL A 224 2.08 5.12 -10.07
CA VAL A 224 3.03 4.40 -10.95
C VAL A 224 4.28 5.23 -11.20
N VAL A 225 4.15 6.54 -11.45
CA VAL A 225 5.29 7.45 -11.63
C VAL A 225 6.15 7.46 -10.38
N THR A 226 5.55 7.59 -9.20
CA THR A 226 6.28 7.58 -7.91
C THR A 226 7.01 6.26 -7.70
N LEU A 227 6.36 5.13 -7.95
CA LEU A 227 6.96 3.80 -7.83
C LEU A 227 8.15 3.62 -8.79
N VAL A 228 8.01 4.04 -10.05
CA VAL A 228 9.07 3.94 -11.06
C VAL A 228 10.24 4.86 -10.73
N LEU A 229 9.98 6.11 -10.32
CA LEU A 229 11.02 7.06 -9.92
C LEU A 229 11.78 6.55 -8.69
N CYS A 230 11.06 6.14 -7.64
CA CYS A 230 11.65 5.55 -6.44
C CYS A 230 12.48 4.31 -6.80
N GLY A 231 11.95 3.41 -7.63
CA GLY A 231 12.66 2.21 -8.07
C GLY A 231 13.96 2.50 -8.83
N LYS A 232 13.96 3.52 -9.72
CA LYS A 232 15.17 3.96 -10.43
C LYS A 232 16.19 4.59 -9.48
N LEU A 233 15.75 5.46 -8.58
CA LEU A 233 16.61 6.11 -7.59
C LEU A 233 17.23 5.09 -6.63
N THR A 234 16.45 4.11 -6.18
CA THR A 234 16.94 2.99 -5.36
C THR A 234 18.03 2.23 -6.09
N LEU A 235 17.79 1.85 -7.36
CA LEU A 235 18.77 1.10 -8.13
C LEU A 235 20.09 1.86 -8.30
N HIS A 236 20.01 3.15 -8.62
CA HIS A 236 21.18 4.01 -8.79
C HIS A 236 21.98 4.15 -7.50
N LYS A 237 21.31 4.42 -6.37
CA LYS A 237 21.98 4.52 -5.07
C LYS A 237 22.52 3.18 -4.57
N LEU A 238 21.87 2.07 -4.91
CA LEU A 238 22.31 0.74 -4.51
C LEU A 238 23.61 0.31 -5.21
N GLN A 239 23.85 0.81 -6.42
CA GLN A 239 25.11 0.61 -7.15
C GLN A 239 26.28 1.42 -6.55
N MET A 240 25.98 2.54 -5.87
CA MET A 240 26.99 3.46 -5.34
C MET A 240 27.27 3.27 -3.84
N ARG A 241 26.49 2.45 -3.12
CA ARG A 241 26.68 2.22 -1.68
C ARG A 241 27.76 1.17 -1.42
N ASP A 242 28.80 1.55 -0.69
CA ASP A 242 29.63 0.59 0.02
C ASP A 242 28.88 0.07 1.26
N LEU A 243 29.00 -1.24 1.51
CA LEU A 243 28.38 -1.94 2.65
C LEU A 243 29.43 -2.30 3.71
N VAL A 244 30.50 -1.50 3.79
CA VAL A 244 31.59 -1.64 4.78
C VAL A 244 31.39 -0.60 5.87
#